data_AF-A0A1G8C7H3-F1
#
_entry.id   AF-A0A1G8C7H3-F1
#
_cell.length_a   1.000
_cell.length_b   1.000
_cell.length_c   1.000
_cell.angle_alpha   90.00
_cell.angle_beta   90.00
_cell.angle_gamma   90.00
#
_symmetry.space_group_name_H-M   'P 1'
#
loop_
_entity.id
_entity.type
_entity.pdbx_description
1 polymer ?
#
loop_
_entity_poly.entity_id
_entity_poly.type
_entity_poly.pdbx_seq_one_letter_code
_entity_poly.pdbx_strand_id
1 'polypeptide(L)'
;MTQADFGSLVGISQQAVGNLVGRGVLDTGAPGLQVLHAYCSHLREQAAGRAASGDLDLAAERAGLAREQKIRVALQNAVTQKQLMPVALLEEILAKAGARVAGIFDAIPGAVRRRVPALPAEEITAIGAEIARVRNIVAGMSLADLRDEETGTEGDDLPEEEIDP
;
A
#
# COMPACT_ATOMS: atom_id res chain seq x y z
N MET A 1 25.44 49.70 -25.31
CA MET A 1 24.10 49.07 -25.37
C MET A 1 23.39 49.41 -24.08
N THR A 2 22.12 49.85 -24.12
CA THR A 2 21.42 50.20 -22.87
C THR A 2 20.94 48.94 -22.15
N GLN A 3 20.62 49.05 -20.85
CA GLN A 3 20.07 47.92 -20.08
C GLN A 3 18.71 47.45 -20.62
N ALA A 4 17.88 48.36 -21.13
CA ALA A 4 16.59 48.04 -21.73
C ALA A 4 16.76 47.25 -23.04
N ASP A 5 17.72 47.66 -23.87
CA ASP A 5 18.05 46.95 -25.12
C ASP A 5 18.60 45.55 -24.83
N PHE A 6 19.47 45.43 -23.82
CA PHE A 6 20.01 44.13 -23.42
C PHE A 6 18.94 43.22 -22.83
N GLY A 7 18.04 43.75 -21.98
CA GLY A 7 16.92 43.00 -21.44
C GLY A 7 16.01 42.45 -22.55
N SER A 8 15.72 43.28 -23.55
CA SER A 8 14.95 42.88 -24.73
C SER A 8 15.68 41.79 -25.54
N LEU A 9 17.00 41.91 -25.69
CA LEU A 9 17.85 40.94 -26.40
C LEU A 9 17.84 39.54 -25.76
N VAL A 10 17.90 39.48 -24.41
CA VAL A 10 17.99 38.20 -23.68
C VAL A 10 16.66 37.72 -23.09
N GLY A 11 15.57 38.46 -23.32
CA GLY A 11 14.21 38.08 -22.91
C GLY A 11 13.91 38.27 -21.42
N ILE A 12 14.53 39.25 -20.77
CA ILE A 12 14.27 39.59 -19.35
C ILE A 12 13.93 41.08 -19.17
N SER A 13 13.28 41.41 -18.06
CA SER A 13 12.94 42.81 -17.77
C SER A 13 14.18 43.68 -17.53
N GLN A 14 14.10 44.97 -17.84
CA GLN A 14 15.19 45.92 -17.55
C GLN A 14 15.54 45.95 -16.05
N GLN A 15 14.55 45.77 -15.17
CA GLN A 15 14.76 45.65 -13.72
C GLN A 15 15.60 44.41 -13.37
N ALA A 16 15.38 43.27 -14.05
CA ALA A 16 16.19 42.06 -13.87
C ALA A 16 17.64 42.29 -14.32
N VAL A 17 17.86 43.00 -15.43
CA VAL A 17 19.21 43.41 -15.86
C VAL A 17 19.85 44.33 -14.81
N GLY A 18 19.12 45.32 -14.31
CA GLY A 18 19.60 46.24 -13.27
C GLY A 18 20.01 45.50 -11.99
N ASN A 19 19.25 44.49 -11.57
CA ASN A 19 19.60 43.65 -10.43
C ASN A 19 20.89 42.85 -10.67
N LEU A 20 21.12 42.33 -11.89
CA LEU A 20 22.34 41.61 -12.23
C LEU A 20 23.57 42.55 -12.23
N VAL A 21 23.39 43.79 -12.72
CA VAL A 21 24.42 44.83 -12.65
C VAL A 21 24.72 45.22 -11.20
N GLY A 22 23.68 45.43 -10.38
CA GLY A 22 23.83 45.76 -8.96
C GLY A 22 24.51 44.66 -8.13
N ARG A 23 24.42 43.41 -8.58
CA ARG A 23 25.14 42.26 -8.01
C ARG A 23 26.55 42.06 -8.57
N GLY A 24 27.00 42.93 -9.47
CA GLY A 24 28.31 42.86 -10.12
C GLY A 24 28.46 41.74 -11.14
N VAL A 25 27.36 41.12 -11.59
CA VAL A 25 27.39 40.02 -12.56
C VAL A 25 27.56 40.52 -13.98
N LEU A 26 27.01 41.70 -14.28
CA LEU A 26 27.07 42.34 -15.60
C LEU A 26 27.71 43.73 -15.48
N ASP A 27 28.53 44.09 -16.46
CA ASP A 27 29.10 45.43 -16.58
C ASP A 27 28.51 46.15 -17.79
N THR A 28 27.77 47.23 -17.54
CA THR A 28 27.14 48.03 -18.60
C THR A 28 28.11 48.92 -19.38
N GLY A 29 29.35 49.10 -18.89
CA GLY A 29 30.42 49.78 -19.61
C GLY A 29 31.11 48.89 -20.65
N ALA A 30 30.90 47.57 -20.59
CA ALA A 30 31.53 46.61 -21.48
C ALA A 30 30.81 46.47 -22.84
N PRO A 31 31.51 45.98 -23.89
CA PRO A 31 30.89 45.65 -25.17
C PRO A 31 29.76 44.63 -25.01
N GLY A 32 28.68 44.77 -25.79
CA GLY A 32 27.49 43.95 -25.62
C GLY A 32 27.71 42.44 -25.73
N LEU A 33 28.67 42.01 -26.56
CA LEU A 33 29.07 40.60 -26.66
C LEU A 33 29.68 40.10 -25.34
N GLN A 34 30.48 40.91 -24.66
CA GLN A 34 31.09 40.56 -23.38
C GLN A 34 30.05 40.47 -22.27
N VAL A 35 29.07 41.39 -22.26
CA VAL A 35 27.91 41.34 -21.35
C VAL A 35 27.10 40.07 -21.56
N LEU A 36 26.88 39.67 -22.82
CA LEU A 36 26.18 38.43 -23.16
C LEU A 36 26.96 37.20 -22.67
N HIS A 37 28.28 37.15 -22.87
CA HIS A 37 29.11 36.06 -22.36
C HIS A 37 29.08 35.98 -20.83
N ALA A 38 29.14 37.10 -20.13
CA ALA A 38 29.03 37.16 -18.67
C ALA A 38 27.66 36.62 -18.19
N TYR A 39 26.57 37.04 -18.83
CA TYR A 39 25.23 36.53 -18.55
C TYR A 39 25.12 35.02 -18.77
N CYS A 40 25.62 34.50 -19.90
CA CYS A 40 25.62 33.06 -20.17
C CYS A 40 26.51 32.28 -19.19
N SER A 41 27.65 32.83 -18.76
CA SER A 41 28.50 32.20 -17.74
C SER A 41 27.75 32.08 -16.42
N HIS A 42 27.09 33.16 -16.00
CA HIS A 42 26.30 33.17 -14.77
C HIS A 42 25.15 32.15 -14.79
N LEU A 43 24.45 32.00 -15.91
CA LEU A 43 23.42 30.97 -16.06
C LEU A 43 23.98 29.54 -15.98
N ARG A 44 25.17 29.30 -16.56
CA ARG A 44 25.83 28.00 -16.48
C ARG A 44 26.29 27.68 -15.06
N GLU A 45 26.83 28.65 -14.34
CA GLU A 45 27.20 28.50 -12.93
C GLU A 45 25.98 28.22 -12.05
N GLN A 46 24.87 28.94 -12.24
CA GLN A 46 23.62 28.64 -11.53
C GLN A 46 23.06 27.26 -11.86
N ALA A 47 23.13 26.84 -13.13
CA ALA A 47 22.69 25.50 -13.54
C ALA A 47 23.59 24.41 -12.94
N ALA A 48 24.92 24.60 -12.95
CA ALA A 48 25.88 23.71 -12.33
C ALA A 48 25.69 23.66 -10.80
N GLY A 49 25.43 24.79 -10.16
CA GLY A 49 25.12 24.90 -8.73
C GLY A 49 23.86 24.13 -8.36
N ARG A 50 22.80 24.19 -9.17
CA ARG A 50 21.55 23.41 -8.96
C ARG A 50 21.75 21.90 -9.12
N ALA A 51 22.61 21.49 -10.03
CA ALA A 51 22.97 20.08 -10.20
C ALA A 51 23.84 19.58 -9.03
N ALA A 52 24.80 20.39 -8.56
CA ALA A 52 25.67 20.06 -7.45
C ALA A 52 24.96 20.12 -6.07
N SER A 53 23.96 20.99 -5.92
CA SER A 53 23.17 21.12 -4.68
C SER A 53 22.09 20.03 -4.52
N GLY A 54 21.96 19.12 -5.48
CA GLY A 54 20.96 18.04 -5.44
C GLY A 54 19.51 18.51 -5.63
N ASP A 55 19.27 19.74 -6.12
CA ASP A 55 17.91 20.29 -6.24
C ASP A 55 17.06 19.51 -7.26
N LEU A 56 17.71 18.96 -8.28
CA LEU A 56 17.10 18.03 -9.26
C LEU A 56 16.71 16.69 -8.61
N ASP A 57 17.49 16.24 -7.62
CA ASP A 57 17.22 15.02 -6.86
C ASP A 57 16.05 15.24 -5.89
N LEU A 58 16.01 16.39 -5.21
CA LEU A 58 14.87 16.83 -4.39
C LEU A 58 13.54 16.87 -5.16
N ALA A 59 13.54 17.30 -6.42
CA ALA A 59 12.34 17.29 -7.25
C ALA A 59 11.87 15.85 -7.55
N ALA A 60 12.81 14.94 -7.83
CA ALA A 60 12.52 13.52 -8.05
C ALA A 60 12.01 12.82 -6.78
N GLU A 61 12.66 13.05 -5.64
CA GLU A 61 12.24 12.53 -4.33
C GLU A 61 10.86 13.01 -3.93
N ARG A 62 10.54 14.30 -4.16
CA ARG A 62 9.19 14.85 -3.93
C ARG A 62 8.14 14.20 -4.82
N ALA A 63 8.48 13.91 -6.09
CA ALA A 63 7.58 13.20 -6.98
C ALA A 63 7.36 11.74 -6.53
N GLY A 64 8.41 11.08 -6.02
CA GLY A 64 8.32 9.76 -5.38
C GLY A 64 7.40 9.78 -4.17
N LEU A 65 7.61 10.73 -3.24
CA LEU A 65 6.76 10.92 -2.07
C LEU A 65 5.29 11.16 -2.46
N ALA A 66 5.03 11.99 -3.47
CA ALA A 66 3.67 12.26 -3.95
C ALA A 66 2.99 10.99 -4.52
N ARG A 67 3.76 10.13 -5.21
CA ARG A 67 3.26 8.82 -5.68
C ARG A 67 2.88 7.92 -4.51
N GLU A 68 3.75 7.79 -3.50
CA GLU A 68 3.48 6.98 -2.31
C GLU A 68 2.27 7.50 -1.52
N GLN A 69 2.13 8.83 -1.40
CA GLN A 69 0.96 9.44 -0.79
C GLN A 69 -0.33 9.11 -1.55
N LYS A 70 -0.31 9.15 -2.89
CA LYS A 70 -1.46 8.77 -3.72
C LYS A 70 -1.84 7.30 -3.52
N ILE A 71 -0.87 6.40 -3.45
CA ILE A 71 -1.10 4.96 -3.18
C ILE A 71 -1.73 4.78 -1.80
N ARG A 72 -1.20 5.44 -0.77
CA ARG A 72 -1.75 5.40 0.58
C ARG A 72 -3.22 5.82 0.61
N VAL A 73 -3.55 6.93 -0.04
CA VAL A 73 -4.95 7.42 -0.12
C VAL A 73 -5.83 6.44 -0.89
N ALA A 74 -5.33 5.85 -1.98
CA ALA A 74 -6.07 4.83 -2.73
C ALA A 74 -6.38 3.60 -1.88
N LEU A 75 -5.41 3.08 -1.12
CA LEU A 75 -5.62 1.96 -0.20
C LEU A 75 -6.61 2.32 0.91
N GLN A 76 -6.50 3.52 1.49
CA GLN A 76 -7.43 3.97 2.53
C GLN A 76 -8.87 4.13 2.01
N ASN A 77 -9.03 4.62 0.77
CA ASN A 77 -10.32 4.69 0.10
C ASN A 77 -10.89 3.29 -0.16
N ALA A 78 -10.07 2.36 -0.62
CA ALA A 78 -10.49 0.98 -0.84
C ALA A 78 -10.92 0.28 0.47
N VAL A 79 -10.24 0.54 1.60
CA VAL A 79 -10.71 0.10 2.92
C VAL A 79 -12.06 0.73 3.28
N THR A 80 -12.19 2.05 3.09
CA THR A 80 -13.44 2.78 3.35
C THR A 80 -14.60 2.26 2.50
N GLN A 81 -14.33 1.89 1.24
CA GLN A 81 -15.28 1.30 0.30
C GLN A 81 -15.52 -0.19 0.54
N LYS A 82 -14.92 -0.80 1.57
CA LYS A 82 -15.01 -2.23 1.91
C LYS A 82 -14.47 -3.17 0.82
N GLN A 83 -13.59 -2.68 -0.03
CA GLN A 83 -12.93 -3.48 -1.07
C GLN A 83 -11.63 -4.11 -0.56
N LEU A 84 -11.04 -3.58 0.51
CA LEU A 84 -9.86 -4.11 1.17
C LEU A 84 -10.08 -4.16 2.69
N MET A 85 -9.61 -5.22 3.35
CA MET A 85 -9.63 -5.37 4.80
C MET A 85 -8.20 -5.48 5.31
N PRO A 86 -7.81 -4.77 6.39
CA PRO A 86 -6.53 -5.03 7.04
C PRO A 86 -6.48 -6.46 7.58
N VAL A 87 -5.43 -7.21 7.24
CA VAL A 87 -5.28 -8.63 7.64
C VAL A 87 -5.30 -8.79 9.16
N ALA A 88 -4.62 -7.91 9.89
CA ALA A 88 -4.61 -7.94 11.36
C ALA A 88 -6.01 -7.79 11.99
N LEU A 89 -6.89 -6.99 11.37
CA LEU A 89 -8.28 -6.85 11.85
C LEU A 89 -9.09 -8.12 11.57
N LEU A 90 -8.85 -8.76 10.42
CA LEU A 90 -9.46 -10.03 10.06
C LEU A 90 -9.05 -11.13 11.06
N GLU A 91 -7.75 -11.23 11.37
CA GLU A 91 -7.22 -12.14 12.39
C GLU A 91 -7.87 -11.92 13.76
N GLU A 92 -7.99 -10.67 14.21
CA GLU A 92 -8.62 -10.35 15.49
C GLU A 92 -10.10 -10.77 15.53
N ILE A 93 -10.85 -10.50 14.46
CA ILE A 93 -12.26 -10.88 14.35
C ILE A 93 -12.41 -12.40 14.34
N LEU A 94 -11.62 -13.12 13.55
CA LEU A 94 -11.64 -14.58 13.48
C LEU A 94 -11.25 -15.22 14.82
N ALA A 95 -10.21 -14.71 15.49
CA ALA A 95 -9.80 -15.19 16.80
C ALA A 95 -10.92 -14.99 17.84
N LYS A 96 -11.55 -13.81 17.87
CA LYS A 96 -12.68 -13.53 18.76
C LYS A 96 -13.90 -14.40 18.45
N ALA A 97 -14.21 -14.59 17.17
CA ALA A 97 -15.32 -15.46 16.74
C ALA A 97 -15.07 -16.91 17.14
N GLY A 98 -13.88 -17.45 16.86
CA GLY A 98 -13.45 -18.79 17.23
C GLY A 98 -13.51 -19.04 18.74
N ALA A 99 -12.97 -18.10 19.54
CA ALA A 99 -13.03 -18.18 20.99
C ALA A 99 -14.48 -18.20 21.53
N ARG A 100 -15.36 -17.38 20.94
CA ARG A 100 -16.78 -17.35 21.32
C ARG A 100 -17.49 -18.67 20.98
N VAL A 101 -17.25 -19.22 19.79
CA VAL A 101 -17.80 -20.51 19.37
C VAL A 101 -17.30 -21.63 20.28
N ALA A 102 -16.01 -21.66 20.59
CA ALA A 102 -15.42 -22.64 21.50
C ALA A 102 -16.10 -22.61 22.88
N GLY A 103 -16.31 -21.42 23.46
CA GLY A 103 -17.01 -21.28 24.74
C GLY A 103 -18.47 -21.75 24.69
N ILE A 104 -19.17 -21.54 23.58
CA ILE A 104 -20.54 -22.06 23.38
C ILE A 104 -20.51 -23.59 23.33
N PHE A 105 -19.55 -24.16 22.60
CA PHE A 105 -19.39 -25.61 22.49
C PHE A 105 -19.07 -26.27 23.83
N ASP A 106 -18.18 -25.68 24.63
CA ASP A 106 -17.85 -26.18 25.98
C ASP A 106 -19.04 -26.21 26.94
N ALA A 107 -20.05 -25.36 26.70
CA ALA A 107 -21.27 -25.34 27.50
C ALA A 107 -22.28 -26.45 27.12
N ILE A 108 -22.15 -27.06 25.95
CA ILE A 108 -23.11 -28.05 25.43
C ILE A 108 -23.26 -29.26 26.34
N PRO A 109 -22.19 -29.93 26.83
CA PRO A 109 -22.34 -31.10 27.70
C PRO A 109 -23.15 -30.80 28.97
N GLY A 110 -22.92 -29.64 29.59
CA GLY A 110 -23.66 -29.18 30.75
C GLY A 110 -25.14 -28.89 30.43
N ALA A 111 -25.41 -28.26 29.29
CA ALA A 111 -26.77 -28.00 28.83
C ALA A 111 -27.55 -29.29 28.53
N VAL A 112 -26.91 -30.28 27.90
CA VAL A 112 -27.49 -31.60 27.62
C VAL A 112 -27.81 -32.33 28.91
N ARG A 113 -26.86 -32.39 29.87
CA ARG A 113 -27.08 -33.01 31.19
C ARG A 113 -28.29 -32.43 31.93
N ARG A 114 -28.48 -31.11 31.84
CA ARG A 114 -29.60 -30.42 32.48
C ARG A 114 -30.95 -30.71 31.80
N ARG A 115 -30.97 -30.83 30.47
CA ARG A 115 -32.19 -31.07 29.68
C ARG A 115 -32.58 -32.55 29.62
N VAL A 116 -31.60 -33.45 29.71
CA VAL A 116 -31.80 -34.91 29.62
C VAL A 116 -31.13 -35.60 30.81
N PRO A 117 -31.75 -35.56 32.01
CA PRO A 117 -31.13 -36.10 33.23
C PRO A 117 -30.97 -37.64 33.22
N ALA A 118 -31.74 -38.33 32.38
CA ALA A 118 -31.68 -39.78 32.22
C ALA A 118 -30.50 -40.26 31.36
N LEU A 119 -29.80 -39.33 30.68
CA LEU A 119 -28.65 -39.68 29.85
C LEU A 119 -27.47 -40.10 30.75
N PRO A 120 -26.81 -41.24 30.50
CA PRO A 120 -25.66 -41.68 31.27
C PRO A 120 -24.52 -40.67 31.25
N ALA A 121 -23.75 -40.59 32.35
CA ALA A 121 -22.60 -39.70 32.44
C ALA A 121 -21.48 -40.02 31.42
N GLU A 122 -21.37 -41.28 31.03
CA GLU A 122 -20.43 -41.75 30.00
C GLU A 122 -20.75 -41.15 28.63
N GLU A 123 -22.03 -41.13 28.23
CA GLU A 123 -22.48 -40.52 26.97
C GLU A 123 -22.25 -39.00 26.95
N ILE A 124 -22.45 -38.32 28.08
CA ILE A 124 -22.15 -36.88 28.21
C ILE A 124 -20.65 -36.63 28.04
N THR A 125 -19.81 -37.52 28.56
CA THR A 125 -18.35 -37.47 28.38
C THR A 125 -17.97 -37.68 26.92
N ALA A 126 -18.60 -38.64 26.24
CA ALA A 126 -18.38 -38.90 24.82
C ALA A 126 -18.72 -37.68 23.95
N ILE A 127 -19.84 -37.00 24.23
CA ILE A 127 -20.20 -35.72 23.57
C ILE A 127 -19.10 -34.66 23.79
N GLY A 128 -18.60 -34.51 25.02
CA GLY A 128 -17.52 -33.57 25.32
C GLY A 128 -16.22 -33.89 24.58
N ALA A 129 -15.88 -35.18 24.47
CA ALA A 129 -14.71 -35.64 23.74
C ALA A 129 -14.81 -35.34 22.23
N GLU A 130 -15.99 -35.52 21.63
CA GLU A 130 -16.20 -35.23 20.21
C GLU A 130 -16.13 -33.72 19.93
N ILE A 131 -16.71 -32.90 20.81
CA ILE A 131 -16.59 -31.44 20.74
C ILE A 131 -15.12 -31.00 20.83
N ALA A 132 -14.36 -31.60 21.75
CA ALA A 132 -12.93 -31.31 21.89
C ALA A 132 -12.13 -31.71 20.63
N ARG A 133 -12.45 -32.86 20.02
CA ARG A 133 -11.86 -33.31 18.76
C ARG A 133 -12.07 -32.28 17.65
N VAL A 134 -13.31 -31.87 17.41
CA VAL A 134 -13.66 -30.88 16.38
C VAL A 134 -12.96 -29.54 16.63
N ARG A 135 -12.94 -29.06 17.88
CA ARG A 135 -12.26 -27.80 18.23
C ARG A 135 -10.76 -27.87 17.93
N ASN A 136 -10.11 -28.99 18.22
CA ASN A 136 -8.69 -29.16 17.96
C ASN A 136 -8.38 -29.17 16.44
N ILE A 137 -9.27 -29.75 15.63
CA ILE A 137 -9.15 -29.70 14.16
C ILE A 137 -9.22 -28.25 13.69
N VAL A 138 -10.27 -27.51 14.10
CA VAL A 138 -10.45 -26.10 13.70
C VAL A 138 -9.31 -25.21 14.18
N ALA A 139 -8.79 -25.44 15.39
CA ALA A 139 -7.66 -24.70 15.93
C ALA A 139 -6.34 -25.00 15.20
N GLY A 140 -6.24 -26.16 14.55
CA GLY A 140 -5.08 -26.56 13.74
C GLY A 140 -5.14 -26.07 12.29
N MET A 141 -6.27 -25.52 11.83
CA MET A 141 -6.42 -25.06 10.45
C MET A 141 -5.45 -23.91 10.14
N SER A 142 -4.84 -23.99 8.97
CA SER A 142 -3.85 -23.06 8.46
C SER A 142 -4.14 -22.70 7.01
N LEU A 143 -3.46 -21.66 6.52
CA LEU A 143 -3.53 -21.27 5.10
C LEU A 143 -3.01 -22.35 4.14
N ALA A 144 -2.18 -23.29 4.63
CA ALA A 144 -1.68 -24.38 3.80
C ALA A 144 -2.79 -25.38 3.46
N ASP A 145 -3.69 -25.66 4.41
CA ASP A 145 -4.79 -26.61 4.24
C ASP A 145 -5.78 -26.17 3.14
N LEU A 146 -5.96 -24.86 2.96
CA LEU A 146 -6.80 -24.28 1.89
C LEU A 146 -6.24 -24.52 0.48
N ARG A 147 -4.91 -24.64 0.35
CA ARG A 147 -4.26 -24.86 -0.96
C ARG A 147 -4.33 -26.32 -1.39
N ASP A 148 -4.38 -27.23 -0.42
CA ASP A 148 -4.46 -28.66 -0.68
C ASP A 148 -5.88 -29.05 -1.15
N GLU A 149 -6.93 -28.39 -0.65
CA GLU A 149 -8.33 -28.62 -1.09
C GLU A 149 -8.58 -28.20 -2.56
N GLU A 150 -7.92 -27.15 -3.06
CA GLU A 150 -8.08 -26.71 -4.47
C GLU A 150 -7.44 -27.68 -5.48
N THR A 151 -6.52 -28.54 -5.05
CA THR A 151 -5.91 -29.58 -5.92
C THR A 151 -6.66 -30.92 -5.92
N GLY A 152 -7.72 -31.05 -5.12
CA GLY A 152 -8.45 -32.30 -4.93
C GLY A 152 -9.77 -32.44 -5.71
N THR A 153 -10.11 -31.51 -6.60
CA THR A 153 -11.37 -31.55 -7.38
C THR A 153 -11.12 -31.75 -8.89
N GLU A 154 -10.23 -32.67 -9.26
CA GLU A 154 -10.19 -33.22 -10.62
C GLU A 154 -10.70 -34.67 -10.61
N GLY A 155 -11.85 -34.88 -11.26
CA GLY A 155 -12.32 -36.18 -11.74
C GLY A 155 -13.01 -37.07 -10.71
N ASP A 156 -14.32 -36.86 -10.51
CA ASP A 156 -15.19 -37.98 -10.14
C ASP A 156 -16.06 -38.30 -11.35
N ASP A 157 -15.89 -39.51 -11.84
CA ASP A 157 -16.40 -40.08 -13.08
C ASP A 157 -17.92 -39.95 -13.19
N LEU A 158 -18.41 -39.29 -14.24
CA LEU A 158 -19.76 -39.53 -14.71
C LEU A 158 -19.76 -40.92 -15.38
N PRO A 159 -20.62 -41.87 -14.95
CA PRO A 159 -20.68 -43.17 -15.60
C PRO A 159 -21.13 -42.99 -17.05
N GLU A 160 -20.32 -43.49 -17.99
CA GLU A 160 -20.70 -43.59 -19.40
C GLU A 160 -21.96 -44.47 -19.49
N GLU A 161 -23.09 -43.87 -19.88
CA GLU A 161 -24.28 -44.62 -20.26
C GLU A 161 -23.94 -45.46 -21.50
N GLU A 162 -23.87 -46.77 -21.29
CA GLU A 162 -23.75 -47.81 -22.29
C GLU A 162 -25.00 -47.76 -23.20
N ILE A 163 -24.87 -47.09 -24.35
CA ILE A 163 -25.83 -47.20 -25.45
C ILE A 163 -25.45 -48.44 -26.24
N ASP A 164 -26.06 -49.57 -25.92
CA ASP A 164 -25.93 -50.81 -26.70
C ASP A 164 -26.84 -50.75 -27.97
N PRO A 165 -26.46 -51.40 -29.09
CA PRO A 165 -26.79 -51.02 -30.46
C PRO A 165 -28.16 -51.47 -31.01
#